data_AF-A0A1I7HKW3-F1
#
_entry.id   AF-A0A1I7HKW3-F1
#
_cell.length_a   1.000
_cell.length_b   1.000
_cell.length_c   1.000
_cell.angle_alpha   90.00
_cell.angle_beta   90.00
_cell.angle_gamma   90.00
#
_symmetry.space_group_name_H-M   'P 1'
#
loop_
_entity.id
_entity.type
_entity.pdbx_description
1 polymer ?
#
loop_
_entity_poly.entity_id
_entity_poly.type
_entity_poly.pdbx_seq_one_letter_code
_entity_poly.pdbx_strand_id
1 'polypeptide(L)'
;MNSSLKERFARLGPIQAIDRVPSGSPGAFVLQPHPDLTTVKTVSAALSLCRRGASMLQAKRALEAMLQDGRAVIPLSRIEDPASLAQELAGSGVIAALDPQPPVDVRSLRSRLGLSLDDFVLRYGLDRDAVADWEAGRATPDTAARSYLRVIQKLPEEARRALAEAG
;
A
#
# COMPACT_ATOMS: atom_id res chain seq x y z
N MET A 1 17.79 -22.64 -40.55
CA MET A 1 16.92 -21.91 -39.60
C MET A 1 16.82 -20.46 -40.08
N ASN A 2 15.65 -20.06 -40.58
CA ASN A 2 15.55 -18.91 -41.49
C ASN A 2 15.45 -17.56 -40.75
N SER A 3 16.37 -16.65 -41.11
CA SER A 3 16.55 -15.27 -40.62
C SER A 3 15.30 -14.39 -40.71
N SER A 4 14.31 -14.77 -41.53
CA SER A 4 13.07 -14.03 -41.79
C SER A 4 12.15 -13.87 -40.56
N LEU A 5 12.16 -14.81 -39.61
CA LEU A 5 11.33 -14.68 -38.40
C LEU A 5 11.89 -13.63 -37.44
N LYS A 6 13.21 -13.62 -37.19
CA LYS A 6 13.85 -12.65 -36.28
C LYS A 6 13.66 -11.20 -36.74
N GLU A 7 13.75 -10.92 -38.04
CA GLU A 7 13.56 -9.58 -38.59
C GLU A 7 12.11 -9.08 -38.50
N ARG A 8 11.12 -9.97 -38.66
CA ARG A 8 9.71 -9.62 -38.47
C ARG A 8 9.39 -9.28 -37.02
N PHE A 9 9.93 -10.02 -36.05
CA PHE A 9 9.70 -9.75 -34.62
C PHE A 9 10.42 -8.51 -34.11
N ALA A 10 11.57 -8.14 -34.68
CA ALA A 10 12.29 -6.92 -34.32
C ALA A 10 11.49 -5.63 -34.63
N ARG A 11 10.64 -5.64 -35.67
CA ARG A 11 9.79 -4.49 -36.06
C ARG A 11 8.59 -4.27 -35.15
N LEU A 12 8.18 -5.27 -34.38
CA LEU A 12 6.97 -5.22 -33.57
C LEU A 12 7.17 -4.55 -32.21
N GLY A 13 8.41 -4.16 -31.87
CA GLY A 13 8.74 -3.63 -30.55
C GLY A 13 8.46 -4.66 -29.43
N PRO A 14 8.70 -4.32 -28.16
CA PRO A 14 8.32 -5.17 -27.06
C PRO A 14 6.79 -5.23 -26.96
N ILE A 15 6.21 -6.38 -27.30
CA ILE A 15 4.78 -6.66 -27.12
C ILE A 15 4.52 -6.76 -25.61
N GLN A 16 3.79 -5.81 -25.05
CA GLN A 16 3.28 -5.98 -23.70
C GLN A 16 2.19 -7.04 -23.73
N ALA A 17 2.35 -8.12 -22.97
CA ALA A 17 1.38 -9.21 -22.91
C ALA A 17 0.04 -8.80 -22.27
N ILE A 18 -0.04 -7.61 -21.67
CA ILE A 18 -1.20 -7.11 -20.91
C ILE A 18 -1.42 -5.65 -21.27
N ASP A 19 -2.62 -5.32 -21.76
CA ASP A 19 -3.03 -3.94 -22.04
C ASP A 19 -3.20 -3.17 -20.74
N ARG A 20 -2.29 -2.22 -20.50
CA ARG A 20 -2.35 -1.38 -19.30
C ARG A 20 -3.40 -0.29 -19.44
N VAL A 21 -3.99 0.09 -18.31
CA VAL A 21 -4.87 1.26 -18.22
C VAL A 21 -4.09 2.52 -18.66
N PRO A 22 -4.68 3.40 -19.49
CA PRO A 22 -3.97 4.50 -20.14
C PRO A 22 -3.51 5.58 -19.15
N SER A 23 -4.32 5.88 -18.14
CA SER A 23 -4.05 6.89 -17.10
C SER A 23 -4.56 6.42 -15.74
N GLY A 24 -3.99 6.97 -14.68
CA GLY A 24 -4.40 6.68 -13.31
C GLY A 24 -3.42 7.25 -12.30
N SER A 25 -3.86 7.40 -11.05
CA SER A 25 -3.02 7.86 -9.95
C SER A 25 -2.40 6.68 -9.20
N PRO A 26 -1.21 6.85 -8.59
CA PRO A 26 -0.62 5.83 -7.74
C PRO A 26 -1.41 5.69 -6.43
N GLY A 27 -1.43 4.50 -5.86
CA GLY A 27 -2.12 4.21 -4.60
C GLY A 27 -1.87 2.77 -4.14
N ALA A 28 -1.96 2.55 -2.82
CA ALA A 28 -1.90 1.21 -2.26
C ALA A 28 -3.32 0.65 -2.13
N PHE A 29 -3.52 -0.62 -2.46
CA PHE A 29 -4.78 -1.33 -2.28
C PHE A 29 -4.62 -2.43 -1.25
N VAL A 30 -5.57 -2.52 -0.33
CA VAL A 30 -5.74 -3.69 0.52
C VAL A 30 -6.56 -4.72 -0.26
N LEU A 31 -6.05 -5.95 -0.30
CA LEU A 31 -6.72 -7.11 -0.86
C LEU A 31 -7.13 -8.03 0.28
N GLN A 32 -8.35 -8.53 0.23
CA GLN A 32 -8.88 -9.57 1.11
C GLN A 32 -9.60 -10.61 0.25
N PRO A 33 -9.52 -11.91 0.58
CA PRO A 33 -10.29 -12.90 -0.13
C PRO A 33 -11.77 -12.77 0.25
N HIS A 34 -12.67 -13.08 -0.67
CA HIS A 34 -14.07 -13.31 -0.34
C HIS A 34 -14.17 -14.47 0.70
N PRO A 35 -15.14 -14.45 1.65
CA PRO A 35 -15.27 -15.50 2.66
C PRO A 35 -15.37 -16.92 2.08
N ASP A 36 -16.02 -17.05 0.92
CA ASP A 36 -15.98 -18.28 0.13
C ASP A 36 -14.76 -18.30 -0.80
N LEU A 37 -13.70 -18.97 -0.37
CA LEU A 37 -12.44 -19.08 -1.13
C LEU A 37 -12.59 -19.78 -2.48
N THR A 38 -13.64 -20.58 -2.70
CA THR A 38 -13.85 -21.27 -4.00
C THR A 38 -14.14 -20.31 -5.14
N THR A 39 -14.60 -19.10 -4.80
CA THR A 39 -14.87 -18.01 -5.75
C THR A 39 -13.61 -17.28 -6.23
N VAL A 40 -12.47 -17.49 -5.57
CA VAL A 40 -11.23 -16.74 -5.84
C VAL A 40 -10.57 -17.22 -7.12
N LYS A 41 -10.49 -16.32 -8.11
CA LYS A 41 -9.83 -16.56 -9.40
C LYS A 41 -8.50 -15.82 -9.44
N THR A 42 -7.45 -16.43 -8.91
CA THR A 42 -6.13 -15.80 -8.76
C THR A 42 -5.53 -15.31 -10.07
N VAL A 43 -5.72 -16.03 -11.19
CA VAL A 43 -5.23 -15.61 -12.51
C VAL A 43 -5.94 -14.33 -12.99
N SER A 44 -7.27 -14.29 -12.91
CA SER A 44 -8.06 -13.12 -13.29
C SER A 44 -7.75 -11.91 -12.41
N ALA A 45 -7.60 -12.13 -11.10
CA ALA A 45 -7.18 -11.10 -10.17
C ALA A 45 -5.77 -10.57 -10.50
N ALA A 46 -4.81 -11.46 -10.80
CA ALA A 46 -3.46 -11.06 -11.16
C ALA A 46 -3.41 -10.21 -12.43
N LEU A 47 -4.16 -10.58 -13.46
CA LEU A 47 -4.26 -9.79 -14.70
C LEU A 47 -4.86 -8.41 -14.42
N SER A 48 -5.90 -8.34 -13.58
CA SER A 48 -6.55 -7.09 -13.16
C SER A 48 -5.58 -6.14 -12.44
N LEU A 49 -4.70 -6.67 -11.59
CA LEU A 49 -3.63 -5.92 -10.93
C LEU A 49 -2.54 -5.47 -11.91
N CYS A 50 -2.13 -6.36 -12.84
CA CYS A 50 -1.11 -6.06 -13.84
C CYS A 50 -1.53 -4.96 -14.83
N ARG A 51 -2.82 -4.93 -15.21
CA ARG A 51 -3.37 -3.82 -16.03
C ARG A 51 -3.18 -2.45 -15.36
N ARG A 52 -3.08 -2.41 -14.03
CA ARG A 52 -2.91 -1.20 -13.21
C ARG A 52 -1.48 -0.96 -12.75
N GLY A 53 -0.55 -1.62 -13.44
CA GLY A 53 0.88 -1.36 -13.34
C GLY A 53 1.62 -2.17 -12.28
N ALA A 54 0.98 -3.19 -11.68
CA ALA A 54 1.73 -4.23 -10.97
C ALA A 54 2.54 -5.08 -11.96
N SER A 55 3.72 -5.54 -11.55
CA SER A 55 4.38 -6.66 -12.24
C SER A 55 3.68 -7.98 -11.93
N MET A 56 3.84 -8.98 -12.80
CA MET A 56 3.35 -10.34 -12.55
C MET A 56 3.84 -10.92 -11.21
N LEU A 57 5.10 -10.64 -10.84
CA LEU A 57 5.66 -11.09 -9.57
C LEU A 57 5.00 -10.40 -8.37
N GLN A 58 4.78 -9.07 -8.44
CA GLN A 58 4.07 -8.33 -7.39
C GLN A 58 2.64 -8.83 -7.23
N ALA A 59 1.92 -9.02 -8.34
CA ALA A 59 0.55 -9.53 -8.33
C ALA A 59 0.46 -10.93 -7.72
N LYS A 60 1.35 -11.85 -8.14
CA LYS A 60 1.42 -13.20 -7.58
C LYS A 60 1.67 -13.18 -6.07
N ARG A 61 2.72 -12.48 -5.62
CA ARG A 61 3.09 -12.41 -4.20
C ARG A 61 1.98 -11.83 -3.34
N ALA A 62 1.31 -10.78 -3.82
CA ALA A 62 0.20 -10.16 -3.10
C ALA A 62 -0.99 -11.13 -2.95
N LEU A 63 -1.32 -11.88 -4.00
CA LEU A 63 -2.43 -12.85 -3.95
C LEU A 63 -2.08 -14.08 -3.08
N GLU A 64 -0.85 -14.56 -3.10
CA GLU A 64 -0.38 -15.62 -2.19
C GLU A 64 -0.45 -15.16 -0.73
N ALA A 65 0.06 -13.98 -0.41
CA ALA A 65 -0.05 -13.40 0.93
C ALA A 65 -1.51 -13.18 1.34
N MET A 66 -2.36 -12.71 0.43
CA MET A 66 -3.80 -12.54 0.70
C MET A 66 -4.48 -13.86 1.07
N LEU A 67 -4.17 -14.95 0.36
CA LEU A 67 -4.73 -16.27 0.64
C LEU A 67 -4.19 -16.87 1.94
N GLN A 68 -2.91 -16.61 2.26
CA GLN A 68 -2.25 -17.14 3.45
C GLN A 68 -2.63 -16.37 4.72
N ASP A 69 -2.61 -15.04 4.66
CA ASP A 69 -2.75 -14.16 5.83
C ASP A 69 -4.16 -13.53 5.92
N GLY A 70 -5.03 -13.82 4.95
CA GLY A 70 -6.37 -13.22 4.82
C GLY A 70 -6.35 -11.74 4.39
N ARG A 71 -5.16 -11.15 4.18
CA ARG A 71 -4.97 -9.76 3.79
C ARG A 71 -3.61 -9.56 3.11
N ALA A 72 -3.57 -8.77 2.06
CA ALA A 72 -2.33 -8.24 1.50
C ALA A 72 -2.47 -6.77 1.12
N VAL A 73 -1.35 -6.07 0.97
CA VAL A 73 -1.32 -4.71 0.41
C VAL A 73 -0.47 -4.71 -0.84
N ILE A 74 -0.99 -4.12 -1.92
CA ILE A 74 -0.27 -3.99 -3.19
C ILE A 74 -0.21 -2.52 -3.63
N PRO A 75 0.99 -1.96 -3.88
CA PRO A 75 1.11 -0.66 -4.52
C PRO A 75 0.80 -0.79 -6.01
N LEU A 76 -0.10 0.07 -6.50
CA LEU A 76 -0.44 0.19 -7.91
C LEU A 76 -0.03 1.57 -8.39
N SER A 77 0.50 1.64 -9.62
CA SER A 77 0.99 2.89 -10.21
C SER A 77 -0.06 3.60 -11.04
N ARG A 78 -1.11 2.91 -11.47
CA ARG A 78 -2.19 3.46 -12.30
C ARG A 78 -3.54 2.97 -11.82
N ILE A 79 -4.19 3.74 -10.96
CA ILE A 79 -5.58 3.54 -10.58
C ILE A 79 -6.40 4.62 -11.26
N GLU A 80 -7.20 4.22 -12.24
CA GLU A 80 -8.14 5.08 -12.95
C GLU A 80 -9.30 5.50 -12.06
N ASP A 81 -9.91 4.52 -11.39
CA ASP A 81 -11.01 4.69 -10.46
C ASP A 81 -10.94 3.56 -9.42
N PRO A 82 -10.83 3.88 -8.12
CA PRO A 82 -10.79 2.87 -7.07
C PRO A 82 -12.02 1.95 -7.06
N ALA A 83 -13.21 2.49 -7.36
CA ALA A 83 -14.44 1.70 -7.34
C ALA A 83 -14.47 0.68 -8.49
N SER A 84 -14.06 1.10 -9.69
CA SER A 84 -13.95 0.22 -10.86
C SER A 84 -12.96 -0.93 -10.63
N LEU A 85 -11.77 -0.64 -10.06
CA LEU A 85 -10.81 -1.69 -9.68
C LEU A 85 -11.41 -2.64 -8.64
N ALA A 86 -12.04 -2.11 -7.59
CA ALA A 86 -12.67 -2.91 -6.56
C ALA A 86 -13.74 -3.84 -7.13
N GLN A 87 -14.61 -3.34 -8.02
CA GLN A 87 -15.65 -4.11 -8.68
C GLN A 87 -15.08 -5.22 -9.58
N GLU A 88 -14.02 -4.91 -10.33
CA GLU A 88 -13.36 -5.89 -11.20
C GLU A 88 -12.70 -7.03 -10.41
N LEU A 89 -12.02 -6.69 -9.31
CA LEU A 89 -11.44 -7.68 -8.39
C LEU A 89 -12.52 -8.49 -7.65
N ALA A 90 -13.66 -7.87 -7.30
CA ALA A 90 -14.78 -8.57 -6.70
C ALA A 90 -15.34 -9.65 -7.63
N GLY A 91 -15.37 -9.41 -8.95
CA GLY A 91 -15.70 -10.43 -9.95
C GLY A 91 -14.74 -11.63 -10.00
N SER A 92 -13.57 -11.51 -9.36
CA SER A 92 -12.57 -12.58 -9.18
C SER A 92 -12.53 -13.11 -7.74
N GLY A 93 -13.53 -12.82 -6.90
CA GLY A 93 -13.56 -13.25 -5.49
C GLY A 93 -12.58 -12.51 -4.59
N VAL A 94 -12.07 -11.34 -5.01
CA VAL A 94 -11.14 -10.51 -4.23
C VAL A 94 -11.83 -9.22 -3.82
N ILE A 95 -11.98 -9.01 -2.52
CA ILE A 95 -12.42 -7.74 -1.96
C ILE A 95 -11.22 -6.80 -1.98
N ALA A 96 -11.36 -5.64 -2.61
CA ALA A 96 -10.29 -4.68 -2.72
C ALA A 96 -10.77 -3.28 -2.38
N ALA A 97 -9.96 -2.53 -1.64
CA ALA A 97 -10.21 -1.14 -1.32
C ALA A 97 -8.88 -0.39 -1.35
N LEU A 98 -8.93 0.91 -1.67
CA LEU A 98 -7.78 1.79 -1.45
C LEU A 98 -7.38 1.64 0.03
N ASP A 99 -6.09 1.40 0.30
CA ASP A 99 -5.57 1.43 1.66
C ASP A 99 -5.73 2.88 2.13
N PRO A 100 -6.70 3.17 3.00
CA PRO A 100 -7.06 4.55 3.28
C PRO A 100 -5.94 5.26 4.05
N GLN A 101 -4.90 4.53 4.50
CA GLN A 101 -3.78 4.99 5.32
C GLN A 101 -4.18 6.27 6.06
N PRO A 102 -5.20 6.20 6.94
CA PRO A 102 -5.85 7.40 7.44
C PRO A 102 -4.78 8.28 8.09
N PRO A 103 -4.80 9.59 7.82
CA PRO A 103 -3.83 10.50 8.41
C PRO A 103 -3.90 10.35 9.93
N VAL A 104 -2.74 10.20 10.57
CA VAL A 104 -2.69 10.17 12.03
C VAL A 104 -2.82 11.60 12.51
N ASP A 105 -3.89 11.90 13.24
CA ASP A 105 -3.98 13.14 14.01
C ASP A 105 -2.95 13.09 15.15
N VAL A 106 -1.80 13.72 14.89
CA VAL A 106 -0.65 13.70 15.80
C VAL A 106 -0.99 14.38 17.13
N ARG A 107 -1.77 15.47 17.09
CA ARG A 107 -2.16 16.20 18.29
C ARG A 107 -3.10 15.37 19.15
N SER A 108 -4.09 14.71 18.54
CA SER A 108 -5.00 13.81 19.25
C SER A 108 -4.25 12.61 19.83
N LEU A 109 -3.32 12.02 19.07
CA LEU A 109 -2.45 10.96 19.56
C LEU A 109 -1.65 11.40 20.79
N ARG A 110 -0.92 12.52 20.69
CA ARG A 110 -0.11 13.04 21.80
C ARG A 110 -0.97 13.36 23.03
N SER A 111 -2.12 13.99 22.82
CA SER A 111 -3.04 14.37 23.90
C SER A 111 -3.59 13.14 24.63
N ARG A 112 -3.93 12.07 23.91
CA ARG A 112 -4.35 10.79 24.51
C ARG A 112 -3.28 10.12 25.35
N LEU A 113 -2.00 10.38 25.06
CA LEU A 113 -0.87 9.89 25.85
C LEU A 113 -0.53 10.79 27.04
N GLY A 114 -1.20 11.94 27.18
CA GLY A 114 -0.97 12.88 28.29
C GLY A 114 0.39 13.58 28.23
N LEU A 115 0.96 13.74 27.03
CA LEU A 115 2.32 14.27 26.86
C LEU A 115 2.33 15.72 26.36
N SER A 116 3.26 16.50 26.88
CA SER A 116 3.64 17.77 26.26
C SER A 116 4.27 17.51 24.88
N LEU A 117 4.36 18.54 24.04
CA LEU A 117 5.05 18.42 22.74
C LEU A 117 6.50 17.96 22.94
N ASP A 118 7.19 18.55 23.92
CA ASP A 118 8.59 18.25 24.24
C ASP A 118 8.77 16.82 24.75
N ASP A 119 7.87 16.36 25.64
CA ASP A 119 7.91 14.97 26.13
C ASP A 119 7.61 13.97 25.02
N PHE A 120 6.70 14.30 24.10
CA PHE A 120 6.34 13.42 22.99
C PHE A 120 7.49 13.25 22.01
N VAL A 121 8.14 14.35 21.62
CA VAL A 121 9.24 14.32 20.65
C VAL A 121 10.47 13.64 21.24
N LEU A 122 10.77 13.88 22.52
CA LEU A 122 11.88 13.24 23.23
C LEU A 122 11.63 11.74 23.41
N ARG A 123 10.42 11.37 23.87
CA ARG A 123 10.06 9.96 24.13
C ARG A 123 10.12 9.09 22.88
N TYR A 124 9.76 9.65 21.74
CA TYR A 124 9.60 8.91 20.49
C TYR A 124 10.68 9.22 19.44
N GLY A 125 11.69 10.03 19.77
CA GLY A 125 12.78 10.35 18.84
C GLY A 125 12.30 11.05 17.56
N LEU A 126 11.32 11.95 17.70
CA LEU A 126 10.76 12.71 16.58
C LEU A 126 11.38 14.11 16.53
N ASP A 127 11.43 14.69 15.34
CA ASP A 127 11.81 16.10 15.19
C ASP A 127 10.70 17.02 15.73
N ARG A 128 11.07 17.98 16.57
CA ARG A 128 10.11 18.85 17.25
C ARG A 128 9.37 19.76 16.29
N ASP A 129 10.09 20.37 15.35
CA ASP A 129 9.52 21.32 14.41
C ASP A 129 8.61 20.60 13.41
N ALA A 130 9.01 19.41 12.96
CA ALA A 130 8.17 18.54 12.14
C ALA A 130 6.86 18.16 12.84
N VAL A 131 6.91 17.73 14.11
CA VAL A 131 5.69 17.40 14.87
C VAL A 131 4.82 18.64 15.07
N ALA A 132 5.41 19.79 15.38
CA ALA A 132 4.67 21.05 15.50
C ALA A 132 3.97 21.45 14.19
N ASP A 133 4.64 21.29 13.05
CA ASP A 133 4.08 21.53 11.72
C ASP A 133 2.96 20.54 11.39
N TRP A 134 3.09 19.26 11.75
CA TRP A 134 2.04 18.26 11.58
C TRP A 134 0.82 18.56 12.44
N GLU A 135 1.00 18.92 13.71
CA GLU A 135 -0.11 19.29 14.60
C GLU A 135 -0.82 20.58 14.19
N ALA A 136 -0.11 21.49 13.52
CA ALA A 136 -0.67 22.73 12.99
C ALA A 136 -1.24 22.57 11.58
N GLY A 137 -1.05 21.41 10.93
CA GLY A 137 -1.46 21.18 9.54
C GLY A 137 -0.63 21.92 8.49
N ARG A 138 0.56 22.44 8.86
CA ARG A 138 1.50 23.11 7.93
C ARG A 138 2.28 22.12 7.06
N ALA A 139 2.46 20.90 7.55
CA ALA A 139 3.05 19.78 6.83
C ALA A 139 2.27 18.49 7.11
N THR A 140 2.53 17.45 6.32
CA THR A 140 2.01 16.11 6.58
C THR A 140 3.17 15.14 6.86
N PRO A 141 3.02 14.19 7.80
CA PRO A 141 4.05 13.20 8.02
C PRO A 141 4.19 12.31 6.77
N ASP A 142 5.43 11.99 6.42
CA ASP A 142 5.71 11.09 5.31
C ASP A 142 5.27 9.65 5.61
N THR A 143 5.56 8.71 4.71
CA THR A 143 5.16 7.31 4.90
C THR A 143 5.84 6.64 6.10
N ALA A 144 7.11 6.96 6.38
CA ALA A 144 7.83 6.37 7.50
C ALA A 144 7.29 6.93 8.83
N ALA A 145 7.16 8.25 8.93
CA ALA A 145 6.60 8.93 10.09
C ALA A 145 5.16 8.47 10.37
N ARG A 146 4.28 8.37 9.35
CA ARG A 146 2.91 7.85 9.53
C ARG A 146 2.90 6.41 10.04
N SER A 147 3.76 5.55 9.51
CA SER A 147 3.86 4.16 9.94
C SER A 147 4.27 4.09 11.41
N TYR A 148 5.29 4.85 11.78
CA TYR A 148 5.78 4.91 13.15
C TYR A 148 4.76 5.50 14.13
N LEU A 149 4.08 6.59 13.77
CA LEU A 149 2.99 7.19 14.55
C LEU A 149 1.83 6.21 14.79
N ARG A 150 1.55 5.29 13.86
CA ARG A 150 0.57 4.22 14.08
C ARG A 150 1.04 3.15 15.06
N VAL A 151 2.32 2.80 15.01
CA VAL A 151 2.91 1.91 16.01
C VAL A 151 2.75 2.54 17.39
N ILE A 152 3.10 3.81 17.56
CA ILE A 152 2.88 4.56 18.81
C ILE A 152 1.40 4.55 19.21
N GLN A 153 0.48 4.79 18.27
CA GLN A 153 -0.95 4.79 18.54
C GLN A 153 -1.48 3.44 19.06
N LYS A 154 -0.91 2.33 18.60
CA LYS A 154 -1.35 0.97 18.96
C LYS A 154 -0.60 0.39 20.14
N LEU A 155 0.70 0.68 20.26
CA LEU A 155 1.66 0.06 21.15
C LEU A 155 2.60 1.14 21.75
N PRO A 156 2.07 2.11 22.51
CA PRO A 156 2.87 3.27 22.94
C PRO A 156 4.01 2.88 23.89
N GLU A 157 3.79 1.93 24.79
CA GLU A 157 4.80 1.51 25.76
C GLU A 157 5.88 0.63 25.12
N GLU A 158 5.50 -0.24 24.20
CA GLU A 158 6.43 -1.09 23.45
C GLU A 158 7.31 -0.24 22.53
N ALA A 159 6.73 0.73 21.82
CA ALA A 159 7.48 1.67 21.00
C ALA A 159 8.52 2.44 21.83
N ARG A 160 8.10 2.96 22.99
CA ARG A 160 8.99 3.65 23.93
C ARG A 160 10.12 2.75 24.43
N ARG A 161 9.81 1.51 24.84
CA ARG A 161 10.82 0.55 25.33
C ARG A 161 11.81 0.18 24.24
N ALA A 162 11.32 -0.15 23.04
CA ALA A 162 12.17 -0.51 21.91
C ALA A 162 13.19 0.59 21.57
N LEU A 163 12.79 1.86 21.67
CA LEU A 163 13.71 2.99 21.47
C LEU A 163 14.71 3.19 22.61
N ALA A 164 14.29 2.94 23.84
CA ALA A 164 15.19 3.03 25.00
C ALA A 164 16.27 1.93 24.96
N GLU A 165 15.99 0.78 24.36
CA GLU A 165 16.93 -0.35 24.21
C GLU A 165 17.82 -0.23 22.96
N ALA A 166 17.43 0.59 21.99
CA ALA A 166 18.15 0.76 20.73
C ALA A 166 19.28 1.82 20.78
N GLY A 167 19.34 2.61 21.85
CA GLY A 167 20.39 3.62 22.11
C GLY A 167 21.44 3.11 23.08
#